data_AF-A0A3S1K192-F1
#
_entry.id   AF-A0A3S1K192-F1
#
_cell.length_a   1.000
_cell.length_b   1.000
_cell.length_c   1.000
_cell.angle_alpha   90.00
_cell.angle_beta   90.00
_cell.angle_gamma   90.00
#
_symmetry.space_group_name_H-M   'P 1'
#
loop_
_entity.id
_entity.type
_entity.pdbx_description
1 polymer ?
#
loop_
_entity_poly.entity_id
_entity_poly.type
_entity_poly.pdbx_seq_one_letter_code
_entity_poly.pdbx_strand_id
1 'polypeptide(L)' 'MRQIDRRPFVFALVLYLLAWLLGFPIRAQSAPLKDVECTLILDAASGETLYQQGVCDQRFSPASTFKVPLSLIGYDAR' A
#
# COMPACT_ATOMS: atom_id res chain seq x y z
N MET A 1 11.79 47.49 14.92
CA MET A 1 12.38 46.39 14.13
C MET A 1 12.61 45.22 15.06
N ARG A 2 11.81 44.16 14.94
CA ARG A 2 11.82 42.99 15.84
C ARG A 2 13.03 42.12 15.44
N GLN A 3 14.05 42.06 16.30
CA GLN A 3 15.20 41.17 16.10
C GLN A 3 14.66 39.73 16.03
N ILE A 4 14.65 39.14 14.83
CA ILE A 4 14.31 37.73 14.65
C ILE A 4 15.48 36.96 15.25
N ASP A 5 15.24 36.26 16.36
CA ASP A 5 16.23 35.37 16.95
C ASP A 5 16.56 34.28 15.93
N ARG A 6 17.78 34.33 15.36
CA ARG A 6 18.25 33.41 14.32
C ARG A 6 18.75 32.09 14.92
N ARG A 7 18.93 32.02 16.24
CA ARG A 7 19.38 30.83 16.96
C ARG A 7 18.51 29.60 16.67
N PRO A 8 17.16 29.62 16.76
CA PRO A 8 16.32 28.46 16.47
C PRO A 8 16.49 27.94 15.03
N PHE A 9 16.67 28.82 14.05
CA PHE A 9 16.88 28.43 12.65
C PHE A 9 18.22 27.73 12.46
N VAL A 10 19.28 28.23 13.12
CA VAL A 10 20.61 27.60 13.06
C VAL A 10 20.59 26.23 13.73
N PHE A 11 19.95 26.09 14.89
CA PHE A 11 19.81 24.79 15.55
C PHE A 11 19.04 23.78 14.69
N ALA A 12 17.93 24.19 14.07
CA ALA A 12 17.16 23.32 13.19
C ALA A 12 17.99 22.84 11.99
N LEU A 13 18.78 23.73 11.37
CA LEU A 13 19.61 23.41 10.21
C LEU A 13 20.78 22.49 10.59
N VAL A 14 21.41 22.72 11.74
CA VAL A 14 22.47 21.84 12.27
C VAL A 14 21.93 20.44 12.59
N LEU A 15 20.77 20.34 13.24
CA LEU A 15 20.13 19.05 13.54
C LEU A 15 19.76 18.29 12.26
N TYR A 16 19.27 19.00 11.25
CA TYR A 16 18.96 18.41 9.95
C TYR A 16 20.22 17.86 9.25
N LEU A 17 21.30 18.64 9.22
CA LEU A 17 22.57 18.22 8.61
C LEU A 17 23.22 17.06 9.38
N LEU A 18 23.16 17.07 10.71
CA LEU A 18 23.64 15.98 11.55
C LEU A 18 22.85 14.69 11.31
N ALA A 19 21.52 14.76 11.20
CA ALA A 19 20.68 13.61 10.88
C ALA A 19 21.01 13.03 9.48
N TRP A 20 21.29 13.90 8.50
CA TRP A 20 21.76 13.51 7.17
C TRP A 20 23.15 12.85 7.20
N LEU A 21 24.12 13.44 7.91
CA LEU A 21 25.49 12.92 8.06
C LEU A 21 25.54 11.58 8.80
N LEU A 22 24.69 11.40 9.81
CA LEU A 22 24.56 10.16 10.57
C LEU A 22 23.77 9.08 9.80
N GLY A 23 23.37 9.36 8.56
CA GLY A 23 22.77 8.39 7.67
C GLY A 23 21.43 7.85 8.17
N PHE A 24 20.67 8.64 8.94
CA PHE A 24 19.31 8.27 9.36
C PHE A 24 18.47 8.10 8.10
N PRO A 25 18.24 6.86 7.63
CA PRO A 25 17.64 6.67 6.34
C PRO A 25 16.14 6.81 6.61
N ILE A 26 15.53 7.88 6.10
CA ILE A 26 14.08 7.93 5.93
C ILE A 26 13.76 6.91 4.83
N ARG A 27 13.82 5.63 5.16
CA ARG A 27 13.39 4.55 4.28
C ARG A 27 11.88 4.56 4.35
N ALA A 28 11.24 5.01 3.28
CA ALA A 28 9.88 4.60 2.99
C ALA A 28 9.91 3.09 2.79
N GLN A 29 9.74 2.35 3.89
CA GLN A 29 9.73 0.89 3.87
C GLN A 29 8.32 0.49 3.43
N SER A 30 8.17 0.14 2.16
CA SER A 30 7.02 -0.65 1.74
C SER A 30 7.06 -1.93 2.57
N ALA A 31 6.01 -2.18 3.35
CA ALA A 31 5.90 -3.42 4.10
C ALA A 31 6.17 -4.60 3.15
N PRO A 32 7.04 -5.56 3.51
CA PRO A 32 7.29 -6.71 2.66
C PRO A 32 5.94 -7.37 2.38
N LEU A 33 5.64 -7.54 1.09
CA LEU A 33 4.50 -8.31 0.64
C LEU A 33 4.77 -9.72 1.16
N LYS A 34 4.14 -10.12 2.27
CA LYS A 34 4.14 -11.52 2.68
C LYS A 34 3.63 -12.32 1.49
N ASP A 35 4.15 -13.53 1.28
CA ASP A 35 3.61 -14.44 0.28
C ASP A 35 2.16 -14.76 0.68
N VAL A 36 1.24 -13.96 0.15
CA VAL A 36 -0.20 -14.15 0.30
C VAL A 36 -0.60 -15.03 -0.86
N GLU A 37 -0.64 -16.33 -0.59
CA GLU A 37 -1.11 -17.31 -1.53
C GLU A 37 -2.50 -17.79 -1.11
N CYS A 38 -3.44 -17.72 -2.05
CA CYS A 38 -4.73 -18.35 -1.95
C CYS A 38 -5.05 -18.97 -3.32
N THR A 39 -5.47 -20.23 -3.31
CA THR A 39 -6.08 -20.90 -4.45
C THR A 39 -7.44 -21.40 -4.00
N LEU A 40 -8.50 -20.91 -4.65
CA LEU A 40 -9.89 -21.29 -4.39
C LEU A 40 -10.55 -21.68 -5.71
N ILE A 41 -11.16 -22.87 -5.75
CA ILE A 41 -11.91 -23.39 -6.90
C ILE A 41 -13.31 -23.74 -6.42
N LEU A 42 -14.31 -23.16 -7.07
CA LEU A 42 -15.72 -23.44 -6.80
C LEU A 42 -16.43 -23.91 -8.07
N ASP A 43 -17.46 -24.72 -7.90
CA ASP A 43 -18.44 -24.94 -8.95
C ASP A 43 -19.26 -23.65 -9.17
N ALA A 44 -19.35 -23.20 -10.43
CA ALA A 44 -19.97 -21.92 -10.76
C ALA A 44 -21.50 -21.94 -10.66
N ALA A 45 -22.14 -23.12 -10.78
CA ALA A 45 -23.59 -23.26 -10.78
C ALA A 45 -24.14 -23.47 -9.36
N SER A 46 -23.50 -24.34 -8.57
CA SER A 46 -23.92 -24.69 -7.20
C SER A 46 -23.26 -23.81 -6.13
N GLY A 47 -22.08 -23.23 -6.43
CA GLY A 47 -21.26 -22.54 -5.44
C GLY A 47 -20.50 -23.47 -4.49
N GLU A 48 -20.48 -24.78 -4.77
CA GLU A 48 -19.75 -25.77 -3.96
C GLU A 48 -18.24 -25.53 -4.05
N THR A 49 -17.55 -25.48 -2.91
CA THR A 49 -16.09 -25.40 -2.86
C THR A 49 -15.48 -26.75 -3.20
N LEU A 50 -14.81 -26.83 -4.36
CA LEU A 50 -14.12 -28.03 -4.81
C LEU A 50 -12.69 -28.12 -4.26
N TYR A 51 -12.06 -26.97 -4.04
CA TYR A 51 -10.69 -26.89 -3.54
C TYR A 51 -10.42 -25.54 -2.89
N GLN A 52 -9.70 -25.55 -1.76
CA GLN A 52 -9.25 -24.34 -1.09
C GLN A 52 -7.91 -24.57 -0.40
N GLN A 53 -6.95 -23.68 -0.67
CA GLN A 53 -5.63 -23.67 -0.03
C GLN A 53 -5.19 -22.23 0.23
N GLY A 54 -4.67 -21.94 1.42
CA GLY A 54 -4.15 -20.62 1.79
C GLY A 54 -5.17 -19.67 2.42
N VAL A 55 -4.86 -18.37 2.43
CA VAL A 55 -5.62 -17.33 3.15
C VAL A 55 -6.65 -16.62 2.24
N CYS A 56 -7.74 -17.33 1.92
CA CYS A 56 -8.74 -16.89 0.94
C CYS A 56 -9.81 -15.93 1.48
N ASP A 57 -9.76 -15.57 2.76
CA ASP A 57 -10.73 -14.73 3.47
C ASP A 57 -10.23 -13.28 3.68
N GLN A 58 -8.97 -13.00 3.36
CA GLN A 58 -8.39 -11.67 3.48
C GLN A 58 -8.62 -10.83 2.23
N ARG A 59 -8.81 -9.52 2.43
CA ARG A 59 -9.05 -8.57 1.34
C ARG A 59 -7.74 -7.93 0.88
N PHE A 60 -7.56 -7.86 -0.44
CA PHE A 60 -6.43 -7.21 -1.09
C PHE A 60 -6.91 -6.24 -2.18
N SER A 61 -6.01 -5.36 -2.64
CA SER A 61 -6.30 -4.53 -3.81
C SER A 61 -6.54 -5.43 -5.03
N PRO A 62 -7.62 -5.24 -5.79
CA PRO A 62 -7.89 -6.04 -6.98
C PRO A 62 -6.92 -5.76 -8.13
N ALA A 63 -6.17 -4.64 -8.09
CA ALA A 63 -5.27 -4.24 -9.16
C ALA A 63 -5.94 -4.35 -10.55
N SER A 64 -5.35 -5.11 -11.48
CA SER A 64 -5.90 -5.26 -12.83
C SER A 64 -7.16 -6.14 -12.93
N THR A 65 -7.50 -6.95 -11.92
CA THR A 65 -8.71 -7.79 -11.97
C THR A 65 -9.99 -6.95 -11.89
N PHE A 66 -9.90 -5.74 -11.33
CA PHE A 66 -11.01 -4.78 -11.29
C PHE A 66 -11.50 -4.34 -12.70
N LYS A 67 -10.74 -4.63 -13.75
CA LYS A 67 -11.20 -4.40 -15.13
C LYS A 67 -12.46 -5.20 -15.49
N VAL A 68 -12.72 -6.33 -14.82
CA VAL A 68 -13.93 -7.14 -15.03
C VAL A 68 -15.19 -6.39 -14.56
N PRO A 69 -15.34 -5.97 -13.29
CA PRO A 69 -16.49 -5.17 -12.89
C PRO A 69 -16.52 -3.81 -13.60
N LEU A 70 -15.36 -3.19 -13.88
CA LEU A 70 -15.31 -1.92 -14.61
C LEU A 70 -15.86 -2.02 -16.03
N SER A 71 -15.61 -3.14 -16.74
CA SER A 71 -16.19 -3.35 -18.07
C SER A 71 -17.70 -3.53 -18.00
N LEU A 72 -18.20 -4.27 -17.01
CA LEU A 72 -19.65 -4.42 -16.78
C LEU A 72 -20.33 -3.06 -16.59
N ILE A 73 -19.77 -2.20 -15.72
CA ILE A 73 -20.25 -0.83 -15.51
C ILE A 73 -20.24 -0.05 -16.83
N GLY A 74 -19.16 -0.14 -17.60
CA GLY A 74 -19.04 0.56 -18.88
C GLY A 74 -20.01 0.06 -19.96
N TYR A 75 -20.38 -1.22 -19.94
CA TYR A 75 -21.39 -1.77 -20.84
C TYR A 75 -22.81 -1.41 -20.41
N ASP A 76 -23.09 -1.39 -19.11
CA ASP A 76 -24.40 -1.06 -18.51
C ASP A 76 -24.75 0.42 -18.61
N ALA A 77 -23.75 1.32 -18.52
CA ALA A 77 -23.96 2.77 -18.60
C ALA A 77 -24.33 3.30 -20.00
N ARG A 78 -24.67 2.43 -20.95
CA ARG A 78 -25.15 2.78 -22.30
C ARG A 78 -26.66 2.73 -22.37
#